data_AF-A0A5C7AII8-F1
#
_entry.id   AF-A0A5C7AII8-F1
#
_cell.length_a   1.000
_cell.length_b   1.000
_cell.length_c   1.000
_cell.angle_alpha   90.00
_cell.angle_beta   90.00
_cell.angle_gamma   90.00
#
_symmetry.space_group_name_H-M   'P 1'
#
loop_
_entity.id
_entity.type
_entity.pdbx_description
1 polymer ?
#
loop_
_entity_poly.entity_id
_entity_poly.type
_entity_poly.pdbx_seq_one_letter_code
_entity_poly.pdbx_strand_id
1 'polypeptide(L)'
;MDLEKLKRKQYFCQNLTSLMKTTFGEYIRELRTKNELTLTQLAAKLNLDSANLSKIENNKRDFDKKRLPLLAKIFDLNLTELENEYISDQLGKQIYEYNCSKQLLKVAEAKAEYRRTLKEKAI
;
A
#
# COMPACT_ATOMS: atom_id res chain seq x y z
N MET A 1 29.12 -9.62 -11.31
CA MET A 1 27.89 -9.24 -10.60
C MET A 1 28.19 -7.93 -9.88
N ASP A 2 27.60 -6.84 -10.34
CA ASP A 2 28.03 -5.47 -10.01
C ASP A 2 27.68 -5.08 -8.56
N LEU A 3 28.70 -4.64 -7.79
CA LEU A 3 28.56 -4.22 -6.40
C LEU A 3 27.60 -3.02 -6.25
N GLU A 4 27.47 -2.14 -7.25
CA GLU A 4 26.49 -1.07 -7.23
C GLU A 4 25.06 -1.60 -7.35
N LYS A 5 24.81 -2.58 -8.22
CA LYS A 5 23.50 -3.24 -8.32
C LYS A 5 23.15 -3.97 -7.03
N LEU A 6 24.13 -4.59 -6.36
CA LEU A 6 23.92 -5.29 -5.09
C LEU A 6 23.60 -4.30 -3.95
N LYS A 7 24.35 -3.19 -3.87
CA LYS A 7 24.07 -2.10 -2.91
C LYS A 7 22.71 -1.48 -3.19
N ARG A 8 22.37 -1.18 -4.44
CA ARG A 8 21.06 -0.61 -4.82
C ARG A 8 19.90 -1.55 -4.49
N LYS A 9 20.08 -2.86 -4.65
CA LYS A 9 19.10 -3.88 -4.24
C LYS A 9 18.98 -3.95 -2.71
N GLN A 10 20.09 -3.86 -1.98
CA GLN A 10 20.11 -3.87 -0.51
C GLN A 10 19.50 -2.60 0.11
N TYR A 11 19.80 -1.41 -0.43
CA TYR A 11 19.16 -0.14 -0.03
C TYR A 11 17.66 -0.11 -0.38
N PHE A 12 17.25 -0.67 -1.53
CA PHE A 12 15.83 -0.80 -1.88
C PHE A 12 15.08 -1.74 -0.92
N CYS A 13 15.70 -2.87 -0.52
CA CYS A 13 15.14 -3.76 0.50
C CYS A 13 15.07 -3.13 1.90
N GLN A 14 15.95 -2.17 2.23
CA GLN A 14 15.94 -1.45 3.50
C GLN A 14 14.89 -0.32 3.56
N ASN A 15 14.38 0.17 2.42
CA ASN A 15 13.29 1.16 2.43
C ASN A 15 11.89 0.53 2.55
N LEU A 16 11.74 -0.77 2.25
CA LEU A 16 10.48 -1.49 2.47
C LEU A 16 10.26 -1.89 3.94
N THR A 17 11.27 -1.77 4.80
CA THR A 17 11.14 -2.13 6.23
C THR A 17 10.35 -1.11 7.06
N SER A 18 9.95 0.03 6.48
CA SER A 18 9.06 1.00 7.13
C SER A 18 7.57 0.72 6.88
N LEU A 19 7.23 -0.29 6.06
CA LEU A 19 5.84 -0.68 5.83
C LEU A 19 5.22 -1.17 7.14
N MET A 20 4.04 -0.66 7.46
CA MET A 20 3.39 -0.99 8.72
C MET A 20 2.83 -2.41 8.70
N LYS A 21 2.82 -3.10 9.85
CA LYS A 21 2.18 -4.42 9.98
C LYS A 21 0.65 -4.32 10.07
N THR A 22 0.14 -3.11 10.24
CA THR A 22 -1.29 -2.82 10.37
C THR A 22 -1.93 -2.80 9.00
N THR A 23 -3.25 -2.97 8.97
CA THR A 23 -4.03 -2.81 7.75
C THR A 23 -4.00 -1.38 7.25
N PHE A 24 -4.32 -1.16 5.98
CA PHE A 24 -4.36 0.21 5.43
C PHE A 24 -5.41 1.11 6.14
N GLY A 25 -6.51 0.52 6.59
CA GLY A 25 -7.53 1.23 7.39
C GLY A 25 -7.00 1.70 8.74
N GLU A 26 -6.29 0.83 9.46
CA GLU A 26 -5.62 1.17 10.73
C GLU A 26 -4.53 2.22 10.54
N TYR A 27 -3.77 2.15 9.44
CA TYR A 27 -2.79 3.18 9.07
C TYR A 27 -3.44 4.56 8.89
N ILE A 28 -4.58 4.65 8.20
CA ILE A 28 -5.35 5.90 8.08
C ILE A 28 -5.79 6.41 9.46
N ARG A 29 -6.25 5.52 10.34
CA ARG A 29 -6.65 5.87 11.71
C ARG A 29 -5.48 6.47 12.48
N GLU A 30 -4.29 5.88 12.38
CA GLU A 30 -3.08 6.40 13.02
C GLU A 30 -2.71 7.79 12.52
N LEU A 31 -2.68 7.99 11.20
CA LEU A 31 -2.42 9.31 10.59
C LEU A 31 -3.42 10.34 11.12
N ARG A 32 -4.70 9.97 11.14
CA ARG A 32 -5.78 10.83 11.65
C ARG A 32 -5.55 11.23 13.10
N THR A 33 -5.27 10.27 13.98
CA THR A 33 -5.11 10.54 15.42
C THR A 33 -3.82 11.30 15.73
N LYS A 34 -2.72 11.02 15.01
CA LYS A 34 -1.44 11.73 15.15
C LYS A 34 -1.55 13.22 14.75
N ASN A 35 -2.47 13.53 13.84
CA ASN A 35 -2.76 14.89 13.40
C ASN A 35 -3.96 15.50 14.15
N GLU A 36 -4.42 14.88 15.24
CA GLU A 36 -5.51 15.36 16.09
C GLU A 36 -6.83 15.63 15.33
N LEU A 37 -7.03 14.95 14.20
CA LEU A 37 -8.24 15.10 13.41
C LEU A 37 -9.36 14.22 13.96
N THR A 38 -10.52 14.82 14.15
CA THR A 38 -11.77 14.07 14.35
C THR A 38 -12.12 13.29 13.09
N LEU A 39 -12.92 12.25 13.26
CA LEU A 39 -13.35 11.39 12.17
C LEU A 39 -14.13 12.17 11.10
N THR A 40 -14.97 13.12 11.51
CA THR A 40 -15.70 14.04 10.60
C THR A 40 -14.76 14.97 9.83
N GLN A 41 -13.72 15.50 10.47
CA GLN A 41 -12.76 16.39 9.81
C GLN A 41 -11.96 15.69 8.72
N LEU A 42 -11.43 14.49 8.99
CA LEU A 42 -10.71 13.74 7.95
C LEU A 42 -11.65 13.26 6.84
N ALA A 43 -12.86 12.79 7.18
CA ALA A 43 -13.84 12.36 6.19
C ALA A 43 -14.18 13.50 5.21
N ALA A 44 -14.44 14.71 5.72
CA ALA A 44 -14.69 15.88 4.90
C ALA A 44 -13.51 16.21 3.97
N LYS A 45 -12.26 16.16 4.49
CA LYS A 45 -11.05 16.38 3.67
C LYS A 45 -10.88 15.34 2.56
N LEU A 46 -11.34 14.10 2.78
CA LEU A 46 -11.26 12.99 1.82
C LEU A 46 -12.47 12.90 0.87
N ASN A 47 -13.42 13.84 0.95
CA ASN A 47 -14.70 13.76 0.25
C ASN A 47 -15.43 12.43 0.53
N LEU A 48 -15.55 12.13 1.83
CA LEU A 48 -16.26 10.98 2.41
C LEU A 48 -17.21 11.47 3.52
N ASP A 49 -18.19 10.64 3.88
CA ASP A 49 -18.90 10.79 5.14
C ASP A 49 -18.17 10.05 6.29
N SER A 50 -18.48 10.45 7.53
CA SER A 50 -17.86 9.87 8.72
C SER A 50 -18.17 8.38 8.88
N ALA A 51 -19.38 7.91 8.56
CA ALA A 51 -19.70 6.49 8.67
C ALA A 51 -18.86 5.63 7.70
N ASN A 52 -18.56 6.16 6.51
CA ASN A 52 -17.74 5.52 5.50
C ASN A 52 -16.27 5.47 5.94
N LEU A 53 -15.71 6.60 6.41
CA LEU A 53 -14.36 6.60 6.98
C LEU A 53 -14.24 5.68 8.20
N SER A 54 -15.25 5.61 9.06
CA SER A 54 -15.28 4.68 10.19
C SER A 54 -15.22 3.23 9.74
N LYS A 55 -15.98 2.83 8.70
CA LYS A 55 -15.91 1.48 8.15
C LYS A 55 -14.53 1.17 7.57
N ILE A 56 -13.89 2.16 6.93
CA ILE A 56 -12.53 2.03 6.40
C ILE A 56 -11.52 1.81 7.54
N GLU A 57 -11.51 2.67 8.56
CA GLU A 57 -10.58 2.58 9.69
C GLU A 57 -10.75 1.33 10.56
N ASN A 58 -11.85 0.59 10.39
CA ASN A 58 -12.13 -0.66 11.08
C ASN A 58 -12.17 -1.86 10.13
N ASN A 59 -11.60 -1.75 8.93
CA ASN A 59 -11.47 -2.84 7.95
C ASN A 59 -12.80 -3.48 7.50
N LYS A 60 -13.91 -2.75 7.65
CA LYS A 60 -15.24 -3.16 7.17
C LYS A 60 -15.50 -2.71 5.73
N ARG A 61 -14.64 -1.85 5.19
CA ARG A 61 -14.68 -1.37 3.81
C ARG A 61 -13.29 -1.01 3.33
N ASP A 62 -12.95 -1.40 2.10
CA ASP A 62 -11.65 -1.05 1.52
C ASP A 62 -11.59 0.46 1.17
N PHE A 63 -10.39 1.03 1.30
CA PHE A 63 -10.15 2.41 0.87
C PHE A 63 -10.14 2.50 -0.66
N ASP A 64 -10.72 3.58 -1.20
CA ASP A 64 -10.72 3.83 -2.64
C ASP A 64 -9.34 4.34 -3.09
N LYS A 65 -8.61 3.51 -3.84
CA LYS A 65 -7.29 3.83 -4.40
C LYS A 65 -7.24 5.20 -5.09
N LYS A 66 -8.33 5.65 -5.73
CA LYS A 66 -8.39 6.96 -6.41
C LYS A 66 -8.20 8.14 -5.45
N ARG A 67 -8.35 7.94 -4.14
CA ARG A 67 -8.19 8.95 -3.10
C ARG A 67 -6.79 9.01 -2.51
N LEU A 68 -5.86 8.13 -2.90
CA LEU A 68 -4.47 8.17 -2.41
C LEU A 68 -3.78 9.51 -2.68
N PRO A 69 -3.91 10.17 -3.85
CA PRO A 69 -3.31 11.49 -4.07
C PRO A 69 -3.84 12.56 -3.10
N LEU A 70 -5.14 12.50 -2.77
CA LEU A 70 -5.75 13.42 -1.82
C LEU A 70 -5.30 13.14 -0.38
N LEU A 71 -5.23 11.87 0.01
CA LEU A 71 -4.72 11.44 1.31
C LEU A 71 -3.25 11.86 1.50
N ALA A 72 -2.41 11.66 0.48
CA ALA A 72 -1.02 12.10 0.48
C ALA A 72 -0.91 13.61 0.68
N LYS A 73 -1.74 14.40 -0.01
CA LYS A 73 -1.77 15.86 0.16
C LYS A 73 -2.23 16.31 1.55
N ILE A 74 -3.20 15.63 2.16
CA ILE A 74 -3.73 15.98 3.49
C ILE A 74 -2.66 15.84 4.57
N PHE A 75 -1.81 14.82 4.45
CA PHE A 75 -0.83 14.44 5.46
C PHE A 75 0.63 14.71 5.03
N ASP A 76 0.84 15.41 3.92
CA ASP A 76 2.16 15.71 3.33
C ASP A 76 3.04 14.45 3.17
N LEU A 77 2.46 13.39 2.60
CA LEU A 77 3.13 12.10 2.40
C LEU A 77 3.67 11.96 0.98
N ASN A 78 4.73 11.17 0.84
CA ASN A 78 5.19 10.72 -0.47
C ASN A 78 4.12 9.78 -1.09
N LEU A 79 3.58 10.17 -2.24
CA LEU A 79 2.52 9.40 -2.91
C LEU A 79 2.97 7.98 -3.29
N THR A 80 4.21 7.81 -3.76
CA THR A 80 4.74 6.50 -4.16
C THR A 80 4.84 5.56 -2.96
N GLU A 81 5.28 6.05 -1.80
CA GLU A 81 5.35 5.26 -0.56
C GLU A 81 3.96 4.89 -0.06
N LEU A 82 3.02 5.84 -0.10
CA LEU A 82 1.62 5.61 0.26
C LEU A 82 0.94 4.59 -0.67
N GLU A 83 1.21 4.65 -1.97
CA GLU A 83 0.73 3.66 -2.94
C GLU A 83 1.32 2.28 -2.67
N ASN A 84 2.61 2.20 -2.33
CA ASN A 84 3.25 0.94 -1.96
C ASN A 84 2.60 0.34 -0.70
N GLU A 85 2.34 1.15 0.33
CA GLU A 85 1.66 0.73 1.57
C GLU A 85 0.24 0.17 1.27
N TYR A 86 -0.54 0.90 0.48
CA TYR A 86 -1.87 0.43 0.06
C TYR A 86 -1.77 -0.90 -0.71
N ILE A 87 -0.87 -0.99 -1.69
CA ILE A 87 -0.75 -2.20 -2.52
C ILE A 87 -0.24 -3.38 -1.70
N SER A 88 0.70 -3.17 -0.78
CA SER A 88 1.22 -4.25 0.08
C SER A 88 0.15 -4.83 0.99
N ASP A 89 -0.72 -3.99 1.56
CA ASP A 89 -1.85 -4.45 2.37
C ASP A 89 -2.84 -5.27 1.53
N GLN A 90 -3.19 -4.80 0.34
CA GLN A 90 -4.10 -5.53 -0.56
C GLN A 90 -3.51 -6.88 -1.00
N LEU A 91 -2.21 -6.93 -1.31
CA LEU A 91 -1.53 -8.19 -1.60
C LEU A 91 -1.48 -9.10 -0.37
N GLY A 92 -1.19 -8.56 0.82
CA GLY A 92 -1.20 -9.29 2.08
C GLY A 92 -2.55 -9.95 2.36
N LYS A 93 -3.64 -9.21 2.15
CA LYS A 93 -5.03 -9.72 2.23
C LYS A 93 -5.25 -10.90 1.27
N GLN A 94 -4.87 -10.77 0.00
CA GLN A 94 -5.01 -11.87 -0.97
C GLN A 94 -4.14 -13.09 -0.62
N ILE A 95 -2.91 -12.86 -0.14
CA ILE A 95 -2.01 -13.94 0.30
C ILE A 95 -2.67 -14.75 1.42
N TYR A 96 -3.28 -14.06 2.38
CA TYR A 96 -4.00 -14.68 3.48
C TYR A 96 -5.28 -15.40 3.01
N GLU A 97 -6.16 -14.72 2.28
CA GLU A 97 -7.45 -15.26 1.83
C GLU A 97 -7.30 -16.52 0.96
N TYR A 98 -6.29 -16.55 0.09
CA TYR A 98 -6.02 -17.71 -0.77
C TYR A 98 -5.08 -18.75 -0.15
N ASN A 99 -4.67 -18.58 1.12
CA ASN A 99 -3.70 -19.45 1.78
C ASN A 99 -2.43 -19.69 0.94
N CYS A 100 -1.90 -18.62 0.35
CA CYS A 100 -0.79 -18.70 -0.59
C CYS A 100 0.49 -19.22 0.10
N SER A 101 1.04 -20.33 -0.40
CA SER A 101 2.32 -20.84 0.06
C SER A 101 3.49 -20.00 -0.45
N LYS A 102 4.64 -20.05 0.25
CA LYS A 102 5.87 -19.39 -0.21
C LYS A 102 6.27 -19.82 -1.62
N GLN A 103 6.09 -21.10 -1.97
CA GLN A 103 6.36 -21.61 -3.30
C GLN A 103 5.42 -20.98 -4.35
N LEU A 104 4.12 -20.86 -4.04
CA LEU A 104 3.16 -20.21 -4.94
C LEU A 104 3.52 -18.75 -5.20
N LEU A 105 3.97 -18.02 -4.17
CA LEU A 105 4.40 -16.62 -4.32
C LEU A 105 5.64 -16.48 -5.21
N LYS A 106 6.62 -17.38 -5.09
CA LYS A 106 7.78 -17.42 -6.01
C LYS A 106 7.35 -17.65 -7.47
N VAL A 107 6.38 -18.53 -7.68
CA VAL A 107 5.82 -18.76 -9.03
C VAL A 107 5.08 -17.53 -9.53
N ALA A 108 4.32 -16.85 -8.68
CA ALA A 108 3.64 -15.61 -9.03
C ALA A 108 4.63 -14.49 -9.43
N GLU A 109 5.74 -14.37 -8.71
CA GLU A 109 6.84 -13.45 -9.03
C GLU A 109 7.46 -13.76 -10.39
N ALA A 110 7.82 -15.01 -10.67
CA ALA A 110 8.35 -15.44 -11.96
C ALA A 110 7.36 -15.16 -13.11
N LYS A 111 6.06 -15.38 -12.88
CA LYS A 111 5.02 -15.02 -13.86
C LYS A 111 4.92 -13.50 -14.07
N ALA A 112 5.17 -12.68 -13.05
CA ALA A 112 5.19 -11.23 -13.19
C ALA A 112 6.41 -10.77 -14.01
N GLU A 113 7.59 -11.36 -13.78
CA GLU A 113 8.80 -11.11 -14.59
C GLU A 113 8.59 -11.45 -16.06
N TYR A 114 8.03 -12.63 -16.35
CA TYR A 114 7.73 -13.03 -17.72
C TYR A 114 6.83 -12.01 -18.45
N ARG A 115 5.78 -11.50 -17.79
CA ARG A 115 4.90 -10.47 -18.36
C ARG A 115 5.62 -9.17 -18.71
N ARG A 116 6.67 -8.79 -17.97
CA ARG A 116 7.49 -7.61 -18.30
C ARG A 116 8.22 -7.80 -19.62
N THR A 117 8.77 -8.99 -19.86
CA THR A 117 9.45 -9.32 -21.12
C THR A 117 8.51 -9.28 -22.33
N LEU A 118 7.22 -9.59 -22.14
CA LEU A 118 6.22 -9.47 -23.22
C LEU A 118 5.93 -8.01 -23.56
N LYS A 119 5.85 -7.14 -22.54
CA LYS A 119 5.64 -5.69 -22.73
C LYS A 119 6.81 -5.07 -23.50
N GLU A 120 8.04 -5.47 -23.18
CA GLU A 120 9.25 -4.96 -23.85
C GLU A 120 9.35 -5.39 -25.32
N LYS A 121 8.78 -6.54 -25.69
CA LYS A 121 8.74 -7.02 -27.09
C LYS A 121 7.63 -6.37 -27.93
N ALA A 122 6.65 -5.74 -27.28
CA ALA A 122 5.52 -5.09 -27.93
C ALA A 122 5.77 -3.58 -28.20
N ILE A 123 6.95 -3.08 -27.81
CA ILE A 123 7.45 -1.71 -28.05
C ILE A 123 8.56 -1.83 -29.10
#